data_AF-A0A534NLT0-F1
#
_entry.id   AF-A0A534NLT0-F1
#
_cell.length_a   1.000
_cell.length_b   1.000
_cell.length_c   1.000
_cell.angle_alpha   90.00
_cell.angle_beta   90.00
_cell.angle_gamma   90.00
#
_symmetry.space_group_name_H-M   'P 1'
#
loop_
_entity.id
_entity.type
_entity.pdbx_description
1 polymer ?
#
loop_
_entity_poly.entity_id
_entity_poly.type
_entity_poly.pdbx_seq_one_letter_code
_entity_poly.pdbx_strand_id
1 'polypeptide(L)'
;MEKWSERLSTLDALFLELEDRTTHMHVGAVAEFEGKPPPYRDLLALIDARLDQPLGQGRPVWVDETQFDLEYHVRHTALPAPGGEEELKRLAGRLFSQALDRDKPLWEMWLVEGLGNEKGERFAIISKTHHCMLDGISGVDLATVLMDTEPSTNPPPPAAAWEPRPPPTTAELLVDSVKDQITHPLRVAKEALEANNDARKLLREIANGVRPILDLAGLGFAPPSALNRPIGPHRRFETLDLPLPTLRKIRRALGGSVNDVVLAMVAGALRSWLAARGETV
;
A
#
# COMPACT_ATOMS: atom_id res chain seq x y z
N MET A 1 9.12 -2.14 -32.05
CA MET A 1 9.20 -2.15 -30.57
C MET A 1 8.44 -3.35 -30.07
N GLU A 2 8.95 -3.98 -29.03
CA GLU A 2 8.27 -5.06 -28.32
C GLU A 2 7.19 -4.45 -27.42
N LYS A 3 5.96 -4.97 -27.48
CA LYS A 3 4.87 -4.54 -26.60
C LYS A 3 5.04 -5.19 -25.23
N TRP A 4 4.78 -4.47 -24.14
CA TRP A 4 4.85 -5.03 -22.80
C TRP A 4 3.50 -5.01 -22.10
N SER A 5 3.21 -6.11 -21.40
CA SER A 5 2.09 -6.22 -20.47
C SER A 5 2.24 -7.49 -19.63
N GLU A 6 1.78 -7.51 -18.39
CA GLU A 6 2.04 -8.64 -17.46
C GLU A 6 0.76 -9.19 -16.77
N ARG A 7 0.80 -10.10 -15.77
CA ARG A 7 -0.38 -10.66 -15.03
C ARG A 7 -0.44 -10.41 -13.51
N LEU A 8 -1.56 -9.89 -12.93
CA LEU A 8 -1.69 -9.63 -11.47
C LEU A 8 -1.57 -10.96 -10.77
N SER A 9 -0.98 -10.95 -9.57
CA SER A 9 -1.19 -12.07 -8.68
C SER A 9 -2.67 -12.15 -8.31
N THR A 10 -3.14 -13.36 -7.98
CA THR A 10 -4.53 -13.57 -7.54
C THR A 10 -4.88 -12.71 -6.31
N LEU A 11 -3.89 -12.36 -5.49
CA LEU A 11 -4.07 -11.53 -4.30
C LEU A 11 -4.31 -10.05 -4.68
N ASP A 12 -3.56 -9.55 -5.66
CA ASP A 12 -3.66 -8.16 -6.11
C ASP A 12 -4.99 -7.91 -6.84
N ALA A 13 -5.43 -8.89 -7.65
CA ALA A 13 -6.74 -8.86 -8.30
C ALA A 13 -7.88 -8.90 -7.28
N LEU A 14 -7.75 -9.73 -6.25
CA LEU A 14 -8.71 -9.79 -5.14
C LEU A 14 -8.82 -8.42 -4.43
N PHE A 15 -7.72 -7.69 -4.23
CA PHE A 15 -7.78 -6.35 -3.63
C PHE A 15 -8.56 -5.34 -4.50
N LEU A 16 -8.44 -5.39 -5.82
CA LEU A 16 -9.23 -4.54 -6.73
C LEU A 16 -10.72 -4.92 -6.79
N GLU A 17 -11.04 -6.21 -6.60
CA GLU A 17 -12.42 -6.73 -6.53
C GLU A 17 -13.10 -6.46 -5.18
N LEU A 18 -12.34 -6.50 -4.07
CA LEU A 18 -12.84 -6.18 -2.72
C LEU A 18 -13.03 -4.68 -2.49
N GLU A 19 -12.34 -3.83 -3.25
CA GLU A 19 -12.46 -2.38 -3.09
C GLU A 19 -13.84 -1.86 -3.54
N ASP A 20 -14.50 -1.12 -2.63
CA ASP A 20 -15.75 -0.42 -2.89
C ASP A 20 -15.72 1.03 -2.39
N ARG A 21 -16.83 1.76 -2.57
CA ARG A 21 -16.96 3.17 -2.17
C ARG A 21 -16.81 3.43 -0.67
N THR A 22 -16.86 2.40 0.17
CA THR A 22 -16.74 2.47 1.63
C THR A 22 -15.44 1.85 2.14
N THR A 23 -14.85 0.94 1.37
CA THR A 23 -13.67 0.13 1.70
C THR A 23 -12.63 0.28 0.59
N HIS A 24 -11.90 1.40 0.62
CA HIS A 24 -10.73 1.60 -0.24
C HIS A 24 -9.60 0.65 0.19
N MET A 25 -8.91 0.04 -0.78
CA MET A 25 -7.89 -0.98 -0.53
C MET A 25 -6.47 -0.42 -0.71
N HIS A 26 -6.23 0.78 -0.20
CA HIS A 26 -4.91 1.40 -0.09
C HIS A 26 -4.34 1.33 1.33
N VAL A 27 -3.03 1.12 1.40
CA VAL A 27 -2.23 1.46 2.58
C VAL A 27 -1.93 2.95 2.53
N GLY A 28 -1.81 3.60 3.67
CA GLY A 28 -1.35 4.99 3.74
C GLY A 28 -0.47 5.23 4.95
N ALA A 29 0.47 6.16 4.81
CA ALA A 29 1.38 6.59 5.86
C ALA A 29 1.33 8.10 6.05
N VAL A 30 1.67 8.54 7.26
CA VAL A 30 1.93 9.95 7.60
C VAL A 30 3.29 9.97 8.26
N ALA A 31 4.27 10.61 7.61
CA ALA A 31 5.61 10.80 8.14
C ALA A 31 5.81 12.27 8.50
N GLU A 32 6.13 12.57 9.76
CA GLU A 32 6.43 13.93 10.24
C GLU A 32 7.94 14.16 10.29
N PHE A 33 8.37 15.37 9.92
CA PHE A 33 9.76 15.77 9.83
C PHE A 33 10.02 17.08 10.58
N GLU A 34 11.18 17.18 11.22
CA GLU A 34 11.64 18.41 11.85
C GLU A 34 12.29 19.35 10.83
N GLY A 35 12.04 20.65 10.98
CA GLY A 35 12.59 21.69 10.12
C GLY A 35 11.68 22.09 8.97
N LYS A 36 12.24 22.89 8.06
CA LYS A 36 11.53 23.46 6.91
C LYS A 36 11.27 22.39 5.83
N PRO A 37 10.09 22.35 5.17
CA PRO A 37 9.88 21.49 4.01
C PRO A 37 10.90 21.77 2.89
N PRO A 38 11.35 20.73 2.15
CA PRO A 38 12.14 20.92 0.94
C PRO A 38 11.33 21.69 -0.12
N PRO A 39 11.99 22.40 -1.05
CA PRO A 39 11.31 22.92 -2.23
C PRO A 39 10.61 21.79 -2.98
N TYR A 40 9.35 21.98 -3.36
CA TYR A 40 8.54 20.96 -4.03
C TYR A 40 9.21 20.38 -5.29
N ARG A 41 9.95 21.20 -6.06
CA ARG A 41 10.74 20.75 -7.22
C ARG A 41 11.88 19.81 -6.86
N ASP A 42 12.50 19.99 -5.70
CA ASP A 42 13.61 19.15 -5.25
C ASP A 42 13.07 17.78 -4.79
N LEU A 43 11.86 17.76 -4.21
CA LEU A 43 11.13 16.51 -3.91
C LEU A 43 10.74 15.77 -5.20
N LEU A 44 10.23 16.47 -6.22
CA LEU A 44 9.95 15.87 -7.53
C LEU A 44 11.21 15.23 -8.13
N ALA A 45 12.32 15.96 -8.17
CA ALA A 45 13.60 15.45 -8.69
C ALA A 45 14.14 14.24 -7.88
N LEU A 46 13.96 14.23 -6.56
CA LEU A 46 14.34 13.11 -5.70
C LEU A 46 13.52 11.84 -6.00
N ILE A 47 12.21 12.00 -6.26
CA ILE A 47 11.31 10.88 -6.55
C ILE A 47 11.56 10.36 -7.96
N ASP A 48 11.66 11.25 -8.95
CA ASP A 48 11.99 10.92 -10.35
C ASP A 48 13.27 10.07 -10.43
N ALA A 49 14.34 10.49 -9.74
CA ALA A 49 15.60 9.75 -9.65
C ALA A 49 15.52 8.39 -8.94
N ARG A 50 14.42 8.08 -8.23
CA ARG A 50 14.20 6.81 -7.51
C ARG A 50 13.13 5.90 -8.14
N LEU A 51 12.39 6.36 -9.16
CA LEU A 51 11.32 5.61 -9.83
C LEU A 51 11.81 4.59 -10.87
N ASP A 52 13.12 4.36 -11.00
CA ASP A 52 13.77 3.48 -11.99
C ASP A 52 13.60 1.96 -11.72
N GLN A 53 12.45 1.54 -11.16
CA GLN A 53 12.11 0.13 -10.98
C GLN A 53 10.72 -0.17 -11.56
N PRO A 54 10.59 -1.12 -12.50
CA PRO A 54 9.32 -1.46 -13.12
C PRO A 54 8.41 -2.17 -12.10
N LEU A 55 7.37 -1.46 -11.66
CA LEU A 55 6.29 -1.98 -10.84
C LEU A 55 5.41 -2.92 -11.69
N GLY A 56 5.86 -4.17 -11.84
CA GLY A 56 5.05 -5.31 -12.31
C GLY A 56 4.19 -5.88 -11.17
N GLN A 57 3.42 -6.97 -11.30
CA GLN A 57 3.15 -7.85 -12.45
C GLN A 57 1.62 -7.89 -12.72
N GLY A 58 1.18 -7.84 -13.99
CA GLY A 58 0.00 -7.10 -14.57
C GLY A 58 -1.51 -7.46 -14.44
N ARG A 59 -2.20 -8.21 -15.34
CA ARG A 59 -3.68 -8.42 -15.51
C ARG A 59 -4.58 -8.34 -14.26
N PRO A 60 -5.50 -7.34 -14.08
CA PRO A 60 -5.76 -6.16 -14.94
C PRO A 60 -4.49 -5.40 -15.32
N VAL A 61 -4.21 -5.38 -16.62
CA VAL A 61 -2.84 -5.46 -17.13
C VAL A 61 -2.02 -4.24 -16.74
N TRP A 62 -0.97 -4.43 -15.95
CA TRP A 62 0.13 -3.47 -15.96
C TRP A 62 0.61 -3.33 -17.38
N VAL A 63 0.67 -2.06 -17.76
CA VAL A 63 1.23 -1.52 -18.97
C VAL A 63 2.04 -0.32 -18.52
N ASP A 64 3.06 0.03 -19.29
CA ASP A 64 3.82 1.24 -19.01
C ASP A 64 2.90 2.45 -19.22
N GLU A 65 2.84 3.37 -18.24
CA GLU A 65 2.08 4.61 -18.38
C GLU A 65 2.81 5.53 -19.37
N THR A 66 2.19 5.73 -20.53
CA THR A 66 2.72 6.51 -21.65
C THR A 66 2.63 8.02 -21.45
N GLN A 67 1.81 8.48 -20.51
CA GLN A 67 1.60 9.90 -20.18
C GLN A 67 1.75 10.12 -18.67
N PHE A 68 2.87 9.64 -18.11
CA PHE A 68 3.15 9.76 -16.68
C PHE A 68 3.37 11.23 -16.29
N ASP A 69 2.57 11.70 -15.35
CA ASP A 69 2.64 13.06 -14.80
C ASP A 69 3.00 12.97 -13.31
N LEU A 70 4.26 13.26 -12.97
CA LEU A 70 4.72 13.18 -11.59
C LEU A 70 4.03 14.20 -10.68
N GLU A 71 3.58 15.36 -11.21
CA GLU A 71 2.86 16.38 -10.43
C GLU A 71 1.39 15.96 -10.15
N TYR A 72 0.85 15.00 -10.92
CA TYR A 72 -0.41 14.34 -10.56
C TYR A 72 -0.26 13.44 -9.33
N HIS A 73 0.84 12.72 -9.21
CA HIS A 73 1.06 11.76 -8.12
C HIS A 73 1.65 12.42 -6.86
N VAL A 74 2.61 13.33 -7.02
CA VAL A 74 3.26 14.06 -5.94
C VAL A 74 2.64 15.45 -5.87
N ARG A 75 1.92 15.76 -4.80
CA ARG A 75 1.14 17.00 -4.63
C ARG A 75 1.70 17.84 -3.49
N HIS A 76 1.45 19.14 -3.53
CA HIS A 76 1.84 20.09 -2.47
C HIS A 76 0.60 20.74 -1.87
N THR A 77 0.53 20.81 -0.54
CA THR A 77 -0.57 21.39 0.21
C THR A 77 -0.09 21.98 1.54
N ALA A 78 -0.86 22.88 2.13
CA ALA A 78 -0.59 23.48 3.43
C ALA A 78 -1.69 23.13 4.44
N LEU A 79 -1.33 23.03 5.72
CA LEU A 79 -2.31 23.01 6.80
C LEU A 79 -2.90 24.41 7.02
N PRO A 80 -4.21 24.52 7.33
CA PRO A 80 -4.77 25.78 7.83
C PRO A 80 -4.17 26.11 9.21
N ALA A 81 -4.13 27.40 9.56
CA ALA A 81 -3.78 27.80 10.92
C ALA A 81 -4.75 27.15 11.94
N PRO A 82 -4.26 26.65 13.09
CA PRO A 82 -2.92 26.88 13.66
C PRO A 82 -1.81 25.94 13.17
N GLY A 83 -2.07 24.96 12.30
CA GLY A 83 -1.02 24.08 11.77
C GLY A 83 -0.58 22.95 12.72
N GLY A 84 -1.47 22.48 13.59
CA GLY A 84 -1.19 21.47 14.59
C GLY A 84 -1.45 20.02 14.16
N GLU A 85 -1.28 19.11 15.12
CA GLU A 85 -1.57 17.68 15.00
C GLU A 85 -3.03 17.42 14.60
N GLU A 86 -3.98 18.21 15.12
CA GLU A 86 -5.40 18.13 14.77
C GLU A 86 -5.68 18.45 13.31
N GLU A 87 -5.03 19.47 12.75
CA GLU A 87 -5.15 19.84 11.35
C GLU A 87 -4.55 18.75 10.44
N LEU A 88 -3.41 18.19 10.83
CA LEU A 88 -2.75 17.08 10.13
C LEU A 88 -3.63 15.82 10.12
N LYS A 89 -4.15 15.40 11.29
CA LYS A 89 -5.09 14.27 11.41
C LYS A 89 -6.33 14.44 10.56
N ARG A 90 -6.90 15.65 10.52
CA ARG A 90 -8.06 15.97 9.68
C ARG A 90 -7.72 15.95 8.20
N LEU A 91 -6.51 16.36 7.79
CA LEU A 91 -6.05 16.22 6.42
C LEU A 91 -5.87 14.75 6.03
N ALA A 92 -5.11 13.98 6.83
CA ALA A 92 -4.87 12.55 6.60
C ALA A 92 -6.20 11.77 6.52
N GLY A 93 -7.13 12.00 7.45
CA GLY A 93 -8.46 11.40 7.41
C GLY A 93 -9.23 11.71 6.13
N ARG A 94 -9.14 12.94 5.58
CA ARG A 94 -9.75 13.28 4.28
C ARG A 94 -9.06 12.55 3.12
N LEU A 95 -7.73 12.57 3.05
CA LEU A 95 -6.96 11.94 1.96
C LEU A 95 -7.15 10.42 1.92
N PHE A 96 -7.14 9.76 3.08
CA PHE A 96 -7.41 8.31 3.19
C PHE A 96 -8.89 7.94 2.99
N SER A 97 -9.80 8.92 2.95
CA SER A 97 -11.21 8.73 2.54
C SER A 97 -11.43 8.85 1.03
N GLN A 98 -10.38 9.12 0.25
CA GLN A 98 -10.46 9.27 -1.21
C GLN A 98 -9.85 8.04 -1.90
N ALA A 99 -10.65 7.38 -2.74
CA ALA A 99 -10.15 6.37 -3.67
C ALA A 99 -9.00 6.93 -4.52
N LEU A 100 -8.10 6.05 -4.93
CA LEU A 100 -7.12 6.34 -5.99
C LEU A 100 -7.83 6.29 -7.35
N ASP A 101 -7.32 7.08 -8.30
CA ASP A 101 -7.79 7.04 -9.68
C ASP A 101 -7.24 5.79 -10.38
N ARG A 102 -8.14 4.91 -10.84
CA ARG A 102 -7.79 3.63 -11.48
C ARG A 102 -7.35 3.78 -12.93
N ASP A 103 -7.50 4.96 -13.53
CA ASP A 103 -6.96 5.30 -14.85
C ASP A 103 -5.50 5.84 -14.75
N LYS A 104 -4.87 5.72 -13.57
CA LYS A 104 -3.52 6.20 -13.25
C LYS A 104 -2.75 5.16 -12.42
N PRO A 105 -1.41 5.22 -12.36
CA PRO A 105 -0.62 4.46 -11.38
C PRO A 105 -1.17 4.64 -9.96
N LEU A 106 -1.42 3.54 -9.25
CA LEU A 106 -2.24 3.53 -8.05
C LEU A 106 -1.46 3.95 -6.78
N TRP A 107 -0.88 5.15 -6.81
CA TRP A 107 -0.23 5.79 -5.68
C TRP A 107 -0.35 7.32 -5.71
N GLU A 108 -0.27 7.93 -4.53
CA GLU A 108 -0.20 9.38 -4.32
C GLU A 108 0.80 9.69 -3.19
N MET A 109 1.43 10.86 -3.26
CA MET A 109 2.24 11.47 -2.21
C MET A 109 1.85 12.94 -2.05
N TRP A 110 1.81 13.43 -0.83
CA TRP A 110 1.46 14.81 -0.50
C TRP A 110 2.53 15.41 0.42
N LEU A 111 3.26 16.41 -0.08
CA LEU A 111 4.08 17.30 0.74
C LEU A 111 3.13 18.27 1.48
N VAL A 112 3.16 18.22 2.81
CA VAL A 112 2.29 19.01 3.69
C VAL A 112 3.12 20.03 4.47
N GLU A 113 3.01 21.30 4.10
CA GLU A 113 3.64 22.42 4.81
C GLU A 113 2.71 23.05 5.85
N GLY A 114 3.24 23.99 6.63
CA GLY A 114 2.48 24.68 7.68
C GLY A 114 2.21 23.82 8.92
N LEU A 115 2.92 22.70 9.08
CA LEU A 115 2.92 21.92 10.32
C LEU A 115 3.93 22.53 11.31
N GLY A 116 3.53 22.70 12.56
CA GLY A 116 4.44 23.22 13.58
C GLY A 116 3.73 24.02 14.65
N ASN A 117 4.53 24.62 15.53
CA ASN A 117 4.07 25.57 16.54
C ASN A 117 5.28 26.38 17.03
N GLU A 118 5.11 27.12 18.12
CA GLU A 118 6.14 27.93 18.77
C GLU A 118 7.46 27.18 19.09
N LYS A 119 7.44 25.83 19.12
CA LYS A 119 8.61 24.99 19.38
C LYS A 119 9.46 24.68 18.14
N GLY A 120 8.95 24.90 16.93
CA GLY A 120 9.68 24.62 15.69
C GLY A 120 8.79 24.45 14.45
N GLU A 121 9.37 24.78 13.30
CA GLU A 121 8.83 24.45 11.97
C GLU A 121 8.97 22.95 11.72
N ARG A 122 7.95 22.36 11.09
CA ARG A 122 7.89 20.95 10.70
C ARG A 122 7.20 20.83 9.34
N PHE A 123 7.24 19.64 8.77
CA PHE A 123 6.40 19.28 7.63
C PHE A 123 6.00 17.82 7.73
N ALA A 124 5.03 17.42 6.92
CA ALA A 124 4.69 16.00 6.78
C ALA A 124 4.72 15.56 5.32
N ILE A 125 4.93 14.27 5.11
CA ILE A 125 4.64 13.57 3.86
C ILE A 125 3.49 12.61 4.16
N ILE A 126 2.40 12.72 3.40
CA ILE A 126 1.29 11.75 3.44
C ILE A 126 1.32 10.96 2.14
N SER A 127 1.46 9.64 2.23
CA SER A 127 1.48 8.73 1.09
C SER A 127 0.32 7.76 1.14
N LYS A 128 -0.13 7.33 -0.03
CA LYS A 128 -1.27 6.42 -0.23
C LYS A 128 -0.96 5.52 -1.41
N THR A 129 -0.90 4.22 -1.21
CA THR A 129 -0.52 3.23 -2.23
C THR A 129 -1.53 2.08 -2.22
N HIS A 130 -2.13 1.74 -3.37
CA HIS A 130 -3.10 0.65 -3.44
C HIS A 130 -2.42 -0.70 -3.16
N HIS A 131 -3.09 -1.63 -2.48
CA HIS A 131 -2.51 -2.91 -2.09
C HIS A 131 -1.95 -3.72 -3.27
N CYS A 132 -2.56 -3.62 -4.46
CA CYS A 132 -2.06 -4.28 -5.68
C CYS A 132 -0.70 -3.76 -6.18
N MET A 133 -0.26 -2.58 -5.73
CA MET A 133 1.06 -2.00 -6.06
C MET A 133 2.15 -2.44 -5.07
N LEU A 134 1.77 -3.11 -3.96
CA LEU A 134 2.69 -3.48 -2.89
C LEU A 134 3.02 -4.97 -2.98
N ASP A 135 4.30 -5.30 -3.16
CA ASP A 135 4.76 -6.69 -3.09
C ASP A 135 4.27 -7.36 -1.81
N GLY A 136 3.41 -8.38 -1.97
CA GLY A 136 2.53 -8.95 -0.95
C GLY A 136 3.18 -9.66 0.25
N ILE A 137 4.47 -9.41 0.51
CA ILE A 137 5.26 -9.93 1.62
C ILE A 137 5.83 -8.80 2.51
N SER A 138 6.02 -7.58 1.98
CA SER A 138 6.74 -6.53 2.72
C SER A 138 5.86 -5.37 3.17
N GLY A 139 4.85 -4.95 2.40
CA GLY A 139 3.94 -3.85 2.79
C GLY A 139 4.63 -2.52 3.12
N VAL A 140 5.86 -2.34 2.66
CA VAL A 140 6.68 -1.14 2.81
C VAL A 140 6.15 -0.11 1.83
N ASP A 141 5.48 0.92 2.34
CA ASP A 141 4.89 1.98 1.52
C ASP A 141 5.96 2.77 0.75
N LEU A 142 5.61 3.37 -0.38
CA LEU A 142 6.55 4.03 -1.28
C LEU A 142 7.37 5.12 -0.56
N ALA A 143 6.76 5.86 0.37
CA ALA A 143 7.45 6.85 1.20
C ALA A 143 8.61 6.26 2.01
N THR A 144 8.51 5.00 2.46
CA THR A 144 9.59 4.32 3.19
C THR A 144 10.71 3.78 2.28
N VAL A 145 10.45 3.56 0.99
CA VAL A 145 11.49 3.24 -0.02
C VAL A 145 12.27 4.50 -0.46
N LEU A 146 11.61 5.67 -0.39
CA LEU A 146 12.21 6.97 -0.69
C LEU A 146 13.09 7.53 0.45
N MET A 147 13.11 6.90 1.63
CA MET A 147 13.91 7.31 2.78
C MET A 147 15.27 6.60 2.79
N ASP A 148 16.34 7.33 3.12
CA ASP A 148 17.64 6.74 3.41
C ASP A 148 17.77 6.41 4.91
N THR A 149 18.54 5.36 5.25
CA THR A 149 18.74 4.95 6.64
C THR A 149 19.58 5.92 7.47
N GLU A 150 20.36 6.78 6.80
CA GLU A 150 21.17 7.84 7.40
C GLU A 150 21.02 9.13 6.57
N PRO A 151 21.11 10.33 7.18
CA PRO A 151 21.02 11.59 6.44
C PRO A 151 22.12 11.71 5.37
N SER A 152 21.71 11.76 4.10
CA SER A 152 22.60 12.01 2.96
C SER A 152 22.36 13.41 2.39
N THR A 153 23.45 14.13 2.10
CA THR A 153 23.41 15.38 1.31
C THR A 153 23.74 15.14 -0.17
N ASN A 154 24.09 13.90 -0.54
CA ASN A 154 24.35 13.55 -1.92
C ASN A 154 23.01 13.27 -2.61
N PRO A 155 22.64 14.00 -3.68
CA PRO A 155 21.46 13.63 -4.46
C PRO A 155 21.68 12.24 -5.05
N PRO A 156 20.61 11.42 -5.21
CA PRO A 156 20.73 10.19 -5.97
C PRO A 156 21.21 10.49 -7.40
N PRO A 157 21.90 9.54 -8.06
CA PRO A 157 22.16 9.67 -9.49
C PRO A 157 20.83 9.85 -10.23
N PRO A 158 20.78 10.62 -11.34
CA PRO A 158 19.60 10.68 -12.19
C PRO A 158 19.18 9.27 -12.61
N ALA A 159 17.88 9.00 -12.62
CA ALA A 159 17.34 7.75 -13.15
C ALA A 159 17.78 7.54 -14.62
N ALA A 160 17.83 6.29 -15.07
CA ALA A 160 17.99 6.01 -16.48
C ALA A 160 16.81 6.63 -17.27
N ALA A 161 17.08 7.06 -18.51
CA ALA A 161 16.01 7.53 -19.39
C ALA A 161 15.08 6.37 -19.74
N TRP A 162 13.94 6.30 -19.07
CA TRP A 162 12.93 5.27 -19.26
C TRP A 162 11.99 5.64 -20.41
N GLU A 163 11.88 4.77 -21.41
CA GLU A 163 10.91 4.90 -22.50
C GLU A 163 9.74 3.92 -22.27
N PRO A 164 8.49 4.39 -22.14
CA PRO A 164 7.33 3.52 -21.95
C PRO A 164 7.11 2.64 -23.18
N ARG A 165 7.06 1.32 -22.96
CA ARG A 165 6.79 0.34 -24.01
C ARG A 165 5.31 0.38 -24.40
N PRO A 166 4.96 0.25 -25.69
CA PRO A 166 3.58 0.41 -26.14
C PRO A 166 2.66 -0.68 -25.55
N PRO A 167 1.46 -0.31 -25.05
CA PRO A 167 0.51 -1.28 -24.51
C PRO A 167 -0.08 -2.18 -25.62
N PRO A 168 -0.53 -3.40 -25.27
CA PRO A 168 -1.36 -4.22 -26.14
C PRO A 168 -2.73 -3.58 -26.37
N THR A 169 -3.28 -3.79 -27.57
CA THR A 169 -4.62 -3.32 -27.93
C THR A 169 -5.70 -4.19 -27.29
N THR A 170 -6.92 -3.66 -27.14
CA THR A 170 -8.08 -4.41 -26.60
C THR A 170 -8.33 -5.73 -27.35
N ALA A 171 -8.12 -5.75 -28.67
CA ALA A 171 -8.27 -6.97 -29.48
C ALA A 171 -7.20 -8.02 -29.15
N GLU A 172 -5.94 -7.61 -28.98
CA GLU A 172 -4.86 -8.50 -28.54
C GLU A 172 -5.11 -9.02 -27.12
N LEU A 173 -5.58 -8.16 -26.21
CA LEU A 173 -5.93 -8.55 -24.84
C LEU A 173 -7.08 -9.58 -24.80
N LEU A 174 -8.07 -9.46 -25.69
CA LEU A 174 -9.14 -10.44 -25.85
C LEU A 174 -8.61 -11.77 -26.44
N VAL A 175 -7.77 -11.71 -27.48
CA VAL A 175 -7.13 -12.91 -28.06
C VAL A 175 -6.30 -13.65 -27.03
N ASP A 176 -5.47 -12.96 -26.26
CA ASP A 176 -4.68 -13.56 -25.17
C ASP A 176 -5.55 -14.08 -24.02
N SER A 177 -6.71 -13.48 -23.77
CA SER A 177 -7.69 -14.00 -22.79
C SER A 177 -8.24 -15.35 -23.24
N VAL A 178 -8.67 -15.45 -24.51
CA VAL A 178 -9.23 -16.66 -25.11
C VAL A 178 -8.16 -17.75 -25.25
N LYS A 179 -6.97 -17.36 -25.71
CA LYS A 179 -5.80 -18.26 -25.84
C LYS A 179 -5.45 -18.89 -24.51
N ASP A 180 -5.53 -18.16 -23.40
CA ASP A 180 -5.18 -18.71 -22.08
C ASP A 180 -6.31 -19.51 -21.44
N GLN A 181 -7.57 -19.14 -21.65
CA GLN A 181 -8.71 -19.99 -21.29
C GLN A 181 -8.66 -21.37 -21.99
N ILE A 182 -8.07 -21.45 -23.19
CA ILE A 182 -7.90 -22.69 -23.95
C ILE A 182 -6.58 -23.40 -23.58
N THR A 183 -5.47 -22.68 -23.49
CA THR A 183 -4.14 -23.29 -23.28
C THR A 183 -3.88 -23.66 -21.82
N HIS A 184 -4.43 -22.96 -20.83
CA HIS A 184 -4.17 -23.26 -19.42
C HIS A 184 -4.72 -24.64 -18.99
N PRO A 185 -5.97 -25.04 -19.34
CA PRO A 185 -6.44 -26.39 -19.08
C PRO A 185 -5.67 -27.47 -19.87
N LEU A 186 -5.32 -27.18 -21.14
CA LEU A 186 -4.56 -28.11 -21.98
C LEU A 186 -3.12 -28.30 -21.49
N ARG A 187 -2.47 -27.24 -20.99
CA ARG A 187 -1.12 -27.31 -20.43
C ARG A 187 -1.11 -28.09 -19.11
N VAL A 188 -2.06 -27.81 -18.22
CA VAL A 188 -2.27 -28.59 -16.99
C VAL A 188 -2.52 -30.07 -17.31
N ALA A 189 -3.40 -30.37 -18.27
CA ALA A 189 -3.67 -31.75 -18.69
C ALA A 189 -2.44 -32.45 -19.29
N LYS A 190 -1.67 -31.74 -20.13
CA LYS A 190 -0.45 -32.26 -20.74
C LYS A 190 0.66 -32.50 -19.72
N GLU A 191 0.92 -31.54 -18.83
CA GLU A 191 1.93 -31.67 -17.75
C GLU A 191 1.54 -32.77 -16.75
N ALA A 192 0.25 -32.96 -16.49
CA ALA A 192 -0.26 -34.08 -15.68
C ALA A 192 -0.09 -35.44 -16.38
N LEU A 193 -0.26 -35.50 -17.71
CA LEU A 193 0.01 -36.70 -18.53
C LEU A 193 1.51 -37.01 -18.65
N GLU A 194 2.37 -35.99 -18.67
CA GLU A 194 3.84 -36.13 -18.74
C GLU A 194 4.49 -36.41 -17.37
N ALA A 195 3.71 -36.48 -16.30
CA ALA A 195 4.02 -37.12 -15.01
C ALA A 195 5.40 -36.77 -14.40
N ASN A 196 5.80 -35.50 -14.42
CA ASN A 196 7.08 -35.03 -13.88
C ASN A 196 6.91 -33.95 -12.78
N ASN A 197 8.03 -33.53 -12.18
CA ASN A 197 8.10 -32.56 -11.07
C ASN A 197 7.44 -31.20 -11.36
N ASP A 198 7.31 -30.81 -12.63
CA ASP A 198 6.74 -29.52 -13.03
C ASP A 198 5.24 -29.43 -12.77
N ALA A 199 4.47 -30.52 -12.96
CA ALA A 199 3.06 -30.55 -12.57
C ALA A 199 2.88 -30.36 -11.04
N ARG A 200 3.82 -30.88 -10.24
CA ARG A 200 3.88 -30.61 -8.78
C ARG A 200 4.35 -29.20 -8.45
N LYS A 201 5.08 -28.54 -9.34
CA LYS A 201 5.48 -27.13 -9.17
C LYS A 201 4.27 -26.23 -9.44
N LEU A 202 3.59 -26.43 -10.57
CA LEU A 202 2.37 -25.68 -10.92
C LEU A 202 1.24 -25.90 -9.89
N LEU A 203 1.02 -27.12 -9.41
CA LEU A 203 0.06 -27.39 -8.33
C LEU A 203 0.44 -26.68 -7.01
N ARG A 204 1.74 -26.52 -6.71
CA ARG A 204 2.19 -25.75 -5.55
C ARG A 204 2.03 -24.25 -5.76
N GLU A 205 2.29 -23.73 -6.95
CA GLU A 205 2.09 -22.32 -7.29
C GLU A 205 0.59 -21.95 -7.20
N ILE A 206 -0.31 -22.78 -7.76
CA ILE A 206 -1.76 -22.63 -7.63
C ILE A 206 -2.21 -22.75 -6.17
N ALA A 207 -1.76 -23.78 -5.45
CA ALA A 207 -2.12 -23.95 -4.04
C ALA A 207 -1.63 -22.78 -3.18
N ASN A 208 -0.42 -22.27 -3.40
CA ASN A 208 0.14 -21.13 -2.68
C ASN A 208 -0.57 -19.82 -3.02
N GLY A 209 -1.03 -19.62 -4.26
CA GLY A 209 -1.82 -18.44 -4.64
C GLY A 209 -3.24 -18.44 -4.05
N VAL A 210 -3.83 -19.62 -3.86
CA VAL A 210 -5.17 -19.78 -3.27
C VAL A 210 -5.12 -19.88 -1.73
N ARG A 211 -3.99 -20.26 -1.15
CA ARG A 211 -3.86 -20.47 0.31
C ARG A 211 -4.16 -19.22 1.15
N PRO A 212 -3.63 -18.01 0.86
CA PRO A 212 -3.98 -16.80 1.61
C PRO A 212 -5.48 -16.48 1.55
N ILE A 213 -6.13 -16.76 0.42
CA ILE A 213 -7.58 -16.53 0.22
C ILE A 213 -8.39 -17.51 1.07
N LEU A 214 -7.98 -18.78 1.11
CA LEU A 214 -8.61 -19.81 1.96
C LEU A 214 -8.35 -19.58 3.44
N ASP A 215 -7.18 -19.09 3.84
CA ASP A 215 -6.89 -18.75 5.23
C ASP A 215 -7.69 -17.50 5.66
N LEU A 216 -7.84 -16.50 4.78
CA LEU A 216 -8.70 -15.33 5.02
C LEU A 216 -10.18 -15.71 5.14
N ALA A 217 -10.68 -16.58 4.25
CA ALA A 217 -12.04 -17.12 4.34
C ALA A 217 -12.22 -18.07 5.55
N GLY A 218 -11.15 -18.77 5.96
CA GLY A 218 -11.10 -19.71 7.06
C GLY A 218 -11.13 -19.07 8.46
N LEU A 219 -10.85 -17.77 8.56
CA LEU A 219 -11.11 -16.98 9.78
C LEU A 219 -12.61 -16.87 10.11
N GLY A 220 -13.49 -17.17 9.15
CA GLY A 220 -14.93 -17.07 9.27
C GLY A 220 -15.43 -15.62 9.30
N PHE A 221 -16.75 -15.45 9.36
CA PHE A 221 -17.33 -14.13 9.63
C PHE A 221 -17.09 -13.77 11.08
N ALA A 222 -16.41 -12.64 11.31
CA ALA A 222 -16.21 -12.12 12.67
C ALA A 222 -17.56 -11.92 13.38
N PRO A 223 -17.68 -12.31 14.67
CA PRO A 223 -18.96 -12.29 15.37
C PRO A 223 -19.56 -10.87 15.41
N PRO A 224 -20.90 -10.71 15.38
CA PRO A 224 -21.53 -9.41 15.47
C PRO A 224 -21.08 -8.65 16.72
N SER A 225 -20.54 -7.45 16.53
CA SER A 225 -19.99 -6.59 17.59
C SER A 225 -20.29 -5.12 17.30
N ALA A 226 -19.87 -4.18 18.16
CA ALA A 226 -19.87 -2.76 17.82
C ALA A 226 -18.79 -2.36 16.80
N LEU A 227 -17.82 -3.24 16.50
CA LEU A 227 -16.80 -3.03 15.45
C LEU A 227 -17.27 -3.56 14.10
N ASN A 228 -17.93 -4.72 14.09
CA ASN A 228 -18.40 -5.39 12.87
C ASN A 228 -19.76 -4.83 12.42
N ARG A 229 -19.75 -3.56 12.02
CA ARG A 229 -20.91 -2.81 11.51
C ARG A 229 -20.61 -2.24 10.12
N PRO A 230 -21.63 -1.99 9.28
CA PRO A 230 -21.44 -1.27 8.02
C PRO A 230 -20.76 0.08 8.26
N ILE A 231 -19.66 0.33 7.55
CA ILE A 231 -18.87 1.57 7.63
C ILE A 231 -19.20 2.50 6.47
N GLY A 232 -18.95 3.80 6.66
CA GLY A 232 -19.02 4.80 5.59
C GLY A 232 -17.68 5.00 4.87
N PRO A 233 -17.65 5.82 3.80
CA PRO A 233 -16.42 6.20 3.10
C PRO A 233 -15.43 6.97 3.99
N HIS A 234 -15.93 7.67 5.01
CA HIS A 234 -15.15 8.60 5.81
C HIS A 234 -14.25 7.86 6.81
N ARG A 235 -13.00 8.32 6.90
CA ARG A 235 -12.00 7.88 7.87
C ARG A 235 -11.73 8.97 8.90
N ARG A 236 -11.49 8.56 10.14
CA ARG A 236 -10.84 9.37 11.17
C ARG A 236 -9.45 8.80 11.37
N PHE A 237 -8.44 9.66 11.34
CA PHE A 237 -7.06 9.30 11.59
C PHE A 237 -6.67 9.84 12.96
N GLU A 238 -6.06 9.01 13.79
CA GLU A 238 -5.62 9.33 15.16
C GLU A 238 -4.26 8.68 15.41
N THR A 239 -3.47 9.32 16.26
CA THR A 239 -2.09 8.94 16.59
C THR A 239 -1.93 8.82 18.10
N LEU A 240 -0.93 8.05 18.54
CA LEU A 240 -0.55 7.93 19.93
C LEU A 240 0.97 7.78 20.05
N ASP A 241 1.62 8.79 20.62
CA ASP A 241 3.06 8.77 20.84
C ASP A 241 3.45 7.84 21.98
N LEU A 242 4.28 6.84 21.68
CA LEU A 242 4.78 5.86 22.64
C LEU A 242 6.31 5.86 22.60
N PRO A 243 7.00 6.25 23.69
CA PRO A 243 8.45 6.24 23.72
C PRO A 243 9.01 4.84 23.45
N LEU A 244 9.69 4.66 22.31
CA LEU A 244 10.30 3.40 21.92
C LEU A 244 11.24 2.80 23.01
N PRO A 245 12.00 3.59 23.81
CA PRO A 245 12.74 3.07 24.96
C PRO A 245 11.86 2.35 26.00
N THR A 246 10.62 2.83 26.22
CA THR A 246 9.62 2.21 27.11
C THR A 246 9.15 0.89 26.55
N LEU A 247 8.76 0.82 25.27
CA LEU A 247 8.37 -0.44 24.62
C LEU A 247 9.52 -1.47 24.63
N ARG A 248 10.75 -1.01 24.35
CA ARG A 248 11.98 -1.81 24.46
C ARG A 248 12.31 -2.23 25.90
N LYS A 249 11.84 -1.51 26.93
CA LYS A 249 11.97 -1.92 28.35
C LYS A 249 10.95 -3.02 28.67
N ILE A 250 9.70 -2.87 28.24
CA ILE A 250 8.62 -3.83 28.48
C ILE A 250 8.96 -5.19 27.84
N ARG A 251 9.32 -5.23 26.54
CA ARG A 251 9.67 -6.50 25.87
C ARG A 251 10.88 -7.21 26.48
N ARG A 252 11.82 -6.46 27.07
CA ARG A 252 12.99 -7.05 27.76
C ARG A 252 12.62 -7.65 29.11
N ALA A 253 11.58 -7.15 29.77
CA ALA A 253 11.10 -7.66 31.05
C ALA A 253 10.14 -8.85 30.90
N LEU A 254 9.33 -8.88 29.84
CA LEU A 254 8.29 -9.90 29.61
C LEU A 254 8.65 -10.95 28.54
N GLY A 255 9.71 -10.71 27.75
CA GLY A 255 10.00 -11.46 26.53
C GLY A 255 9.29 -10.88 25.29
N GLY A 256 9.62 -11.44 24.12
CA GLY A 256 9.00 -11.08 22.84
C GLY A 256 9.60 -9.86 22.12
N SER A 257 8.86 -9.42 21.11
CA SER A 257 9.15 -8.32 20.20
C SER A 257 8.55 -6.99 20.67
N VAL A 258 8.80 -5.90 19.94
CA VAL A 258 8.07 -4.62 20.16
C VAL A 258 6.60 -4.77 19.73
N ASN A 259 6.34 -5.54 18.67
CA ASN A 259 5.01 -5.75 18.12
C ASN A 259 4.10 -6.49 19.13
N ASP A 260 4.63 -7.44 19.89
CA ASP A 260 3.87 -8.13 20.95
C ASP A 260 3.39 -7.16 22.05
N VAL A 261 4.20 -6.14 22.38
CA VAL A 261 3.81 -5.09 23.32
C VAL A 261 2.69 -4.22 22.74
N VAL A 262 2.80 -3.84 21.46
CA VAL A 262 1.76 -3.05 20.76
C VAL A 262 0.46 -3.85 20.65
N LEU A 263 0.52 -5.12 20.24
CA LEU A 263 -0.64 -6.01 20.16
C LEU A 263 -1.31 -6.20 21.52
N ALA A 264 -0.54 -6.38 22.60
CA ALA A 264 -1.09 -6.47 23.95
C ALA A 264 -1.80 -5.16 24.38
N MET A 265 -1.24 -4.00 24.04
CA MET A 265 -1.86 -2.70 24.30
C MET A 265 -3.17 -2.52 23.52
N VAL A 266 -3.18 -2.84 22.22
CA VAL A 266 -4.38 -2.76 21.37
C VAL A 266 -5.46 -3.74 21.84
N ALA A 267 -5.10 -4.98 22.14
CA ALA A 267 -6.03 -5.98 22.68
C ALA A 267 -6.64 -5.54 24.03
N GLY A 268 -5.83 -4.97 24.93
CA GLY A 268 -6.30 -4.42 26.21
C GLY A 268 -7.24 -3.22 26.04
N ALA A 269 -6.95 -2.33 25.08
CA ALA A 269 -7.80 -1.18 24.76
C ALA A 269 -9.14 -1.62 24.14
N LEU A 270 -9.12 -2.52 23.15
CA LEU A 270 -10.32 -3.08 22.52
C LEU A 270 -11.18 -3.82 23.55
N ARG A 271 -10.58 -4.66 24.39
CA ARG A 271 -11.28 -5.35 25.49
C ARG A 271 -11.96 -4.37 26.44
N SER A 272 -11.27 -3.30 26.84
CA SER A 272 -11.83 -2.28 27.74
C SER A 272 -12.98 -1.50 27.09
N TRP A 273 -12.87 -1.18 25.80
CA TRP A 273 -13.88 -0.46 25.02
C TRP A 273 -15.13 -1.31 24.76
N LEU A 274 -14.96 -2.59 24.44
CA LEU A 274 -16.05 -3.56 24.26
C LEU A 274 -16.78 -3.82 25.60
N ALA A 275 -16.06 -4.02 26.70
CA ALA A 275 -16.63 -4.17 28.04
C ALA A 275 -17.46 -2.93 28.46
N ALA A 276 -16.97 -1.73 28.18
CA ALA A 276 -17.68 -0.48 28.47
C ALA A 276 -18.98 -0.31 27.65
N ARG A 277 -19.18 -1.13 26.59
CA ARG A 277 -20.39 -1.20 25.77
C ARG A 277 -21.30 -2.38 26.13
N GLY A 278 -20.93 -3.18 27.14
CA GLY A 278 -21.67 -4.37 27.55
C GLY A 278 -21.47 -5.59 26.64
N GLU A 279 -20.43 -5.61 25.80
CA GLU A 279 -20.06 -6.79 25.02
C GLU A 279 -19.24 -7.79 25.84
N THR A 280 -19.37 -9.08 25.51
CA THR A 280 -18.61 -10.17 26.14
C THR A 280 -17.15 -10.17 25.65
N VAL A 281 -16.19 -10.20 26.59
CA VAL A 281 -14.74 -10.05 26.34
C VAL A 281 -13.84 -10.85 27.29
#